data_AF-A0A6V7K321-F1
#
_entry.id   AF-A0A6V7K321-F1
#
_cell.length_a   1.000
_cell.length_b   1.000
_cell.length_c   1.000
_cell.angle_alpha   90.00
_cell.angle_beta   90.00
_cell.angle_gamma   90.00
#
_symmetry.space_group_name_H-M   'P 1'
#
loop_
_entity.id
_entity.type
_entity.pdbx_description
1 polymer ?
#
loop_
_entity_poly.entity_id
_entity_poly.type
_entity_poly.pdbx_seq_one_letter_code
_entity_poly.pdbx_strand_id
1 'polypeptide(L)' 'LGADHDDDKSPADCFETEGYIMSWNTKFHKKFYEWSRCSKEQMSDHL' A
#
# COMPACT_ATOMS: atom_id res chain seq x y z
N LEU A 1 11.66 5.09 -0.75
CA LEU A 1 11.27 4.59 -2.08
C LEU A 1 10.20 5.46 -2.73
N GLY A 2 9.66 6.49 -2.05
CA GLY A 2 8.73 7.44 -2.68
C GLY A 2 7.28 6.97 -2.78
N ALA A 3 6.90 5.89 -2.08
CA ALA A 3 5.51 5.44 -2.00
C ALA A 3 4.77 6.13 -0.84
N ASP A 4 3.54 6.55 -1.10
CA ASP A 4 2.60 7.06 -0.11
C ASP A 4 1.93 5.91 0.67
N HIS A 5 1.27 6.23 1.77
CA HIS A 5 0.50 5.24 2.52
C HIS A 5 -0.76 4.81 1.76
N ASP A 6 -1.07 3.51 1.75
CA ASP A 6 -2.37 3.01 1.29
C ASP A 6 -3.44 3.40 2.33
N ASP A 7 -4.32 4.32 1.95
CA ASP A 7 -5.37 4.91 2.78
C ASP A 7 -6.78 4.74 2.17
N ASP A 8 -7.81 5.27 2.83
CA ASP A 8 -9.21 5.19 2.39
C ASP A 8 -9.49 5.93 1.07
N LYS A 9 -8.54 6.69 0.55
CA LYS A 9 -8.60 7.37 -0.75
C LYS A 9 -7.91 6.57 -1.84
N SER A 10 -7.12 5.56 -1.47
CA SER A 10 -6.42 4.71 -2.42
C SER A 10 -7.43 3.81 -3.15
N PRO A 11 -7.12 3.37 -4.38
CA PRO A 11 -7.92 2.37 -5.08
C PRO A 11 -8.23 1.18 -4.18
N ALA A 12 -9.45 0.64 -4.31
CA ALA A 12 -9.92 -0.46 -3.47
C ALA A 12 -8.95 -1.65 -3.47
N ASP A 13 -8.32 -1.98 -4.59
CA ASP A 13 -7.34 -3.07 -4.69
C ASP A 13 -5.97 -2.76 -4.05
N CYS A 14 -5.70 -1.50 -3.70
CA CYS A 14 -4.50 -1.07 -2.98
C CYS A 14 -4.75 -0.93 -1.47
N PHE A 15 -6.00 -0.62 -1.08
CA PHE A 15 -6.38 -0.43 0.32
C PHE A 15 -7.07 -1.65 0.93
N GLU A 16 -7.95 -2.33 0.19
CA GLU A 16 -8.93 -3.24 0.76
C GLU A 16 -8.30 -4.56 1.20
N THR A 17 -8.55 -4.88 2.46
CA THR A 17 -8.65 -6.21 3.07
C THR A 17 -7.37 -7.00 3.39
N GLU A 18 -6.22 -6.69 2.80
CA GLU A 18 -4.99 -7.46 3.06
C GLU A 18 -3.96 -6.76 3.94
N GLY A 19 -4.01 -5.44 4.03
CA GLY A 19 -3.06 -4.61 4.78
C GLY A 19 -1.61 -4.91 4.42
N TYR A 20 -1.20 -4.29 3.32
CA TYR A 20 0.17 -4.22 2.85
C TYR A 20 1.05 -3.39 3.78
N ILE A 21 2.36 -3.47 3.57
CA ILE A 21 3.37 -2.78 4.40
C ILE A 21 3.15 -1.26 4.49
N MET A 22 2.56 -0.65 3.45
CA MET A 22 2.28 0.78 3.39
C MET A 22 0.87 1.16 3.85
N SER A 23 0.06 0.23 4.37
CA SER A 23 -1.28 0.58 4.84
C SER A 23 -1.21 1.52 6.04
N TRP A 24 -1.98 2.61 6.00
CA TRP A 24 -2.09 3.59 7.09
C TRP A 24 -2.56 2.95 8.39
N ASN A 25 -3.48 1.98 8.30
CA ASN A 25 -4.15 1.41 9.46
C ASN A 25 -3.58 0.03 9.82
N THR A 26 -2.78 0.02 10.89
CA THR A 26 -2.11 -1.18 11.39
C THR A 26 -3.05 -2.30 11.81
N LYS A 27 -4.33 -2.01 12.07
CA LYS A 27 -5.33 -3.05 12.37
C LYS A 27 -5.66 -3.93 11.16
N PHE A 28 -5.37 -3.46 9.95
CA PHE A 28 -5.62 -4.20 8.72
C PHE A 28 -4.39 -4.91 8.18
N HIS A 29 -3.19 -4.68 8.73
CA HIS A 29 -1.95 -5.34 8.33
C HIS A 29 -2.06 -6.86 8.50
N LYS A 30 -2.39 -7.57 7.42
CA LYS A 30 -2.27 -9.04 7.33
C LYS A 30 -1.05 -9.43 6.50
N LYS A 31 -0.55 -8.52 5.67
CA LYS A 31 0.58 -8.70 4.75
C LYS A 31 1.70 -7.70 5.00
N PHE A 32 2.29 -7.79 6.19
CA PHE A 32 3.34 -6.90 6.69
C PHE A 32 4.59 -6.76 5.80
N TYR A 33 4.81 -7.68 4.86
CA TYR A 33 6.00 -7.69 4.00
C TYR A 33 5.68 -7.61 2.50
N GLU A 34 4.41 -7.45 2.13
CA GLU A 34 4.01 -7.28 0.73
C GLU A 34 3.71 -5.81 0.44
N TRP A 35 4.16 -5.35 -0.72
CA TRP A 35 3.82 -4.04 -1.27
C TRP A 35 2.51 -4.12 -2.05
N SER A 36 1.64 -3.14 -1.85
CA SER A 36 0.44 -2.97 -2.68
C SER A 36 0.83 -2.71 -4.15
N ARG A 37 -0.12 -2.89 -5.07
CA ARG A 37 0.08 -2.51 -6.48
C ARG A 37 0.44 -1.02 -6.59
N CYS A 38 -0.27 -0.14 -5.89
CA CYS A 38 -0.04 1.30 -5.89
C CYS A 38 1.36 1.67 -5.37
N SER A 39 1.81 1.04 -4.28
CA SER A 39 3.17 1.23 -3.80
C SER A 39 4.21 0.87 -4.86
N LYS A 40 4.04 -0.25 -5.56
CA LYS A 40 4.98 -0.69 -6.62
C LYS A 40 5.02 0.30 -7.78
N GLU A 41 3.88 0.82 -8.20
CA GLU A 41 3.77 1.82 -9.27
C GLU A 41 4.51 3.12 -8.88
N GLN A 42 4.23 3.66 -7.70
CA GLN A 42 4.87 4.89 -7.21
C GLN A 42 6.39 4.76 -7.06
N MET A 43 6.86 3.60 -6.61
CA MET A 43 8.30 3.32 -6.52
C MET A 43 8.92 3.17 -7.92
N SER A 44 8.20 2.60 -8.88
CA SER A 44 8.69 2.46 -10.26
C SER A 44 8.78 3.82 -10.97
N ASP A 45 7.85 4.73 -10.71
CA ASP A 45 7.87 6.09 -11.29
C ASP A 45 9.01 6.96 -10.74
N HIS A 46 9.61 6.56 -9.61
CA HIS A 46 10.74 7.24 -8.98
C HIS A 46 12.13 6.71 -9.41
N LEU A 47 12.19 5.69 -10.27
CA LEU A 47 13.41 5.09 -10.81
C LEU A 47 13.69 5.56 -12.24
#